data_AF-A0AAD7U4Q2-F1
#
_entry.id   AF-A0AAD7U4Q2-F1
#
_cell.length_a   1.000
_cell.length_b   1.000
_cell.length_c   1.000
_cell.angle_alpha   90.00
_cell.angle_beta   90.00
_cell.angle_gamma   90.00
#
_symmetry.space_group_name_H-M   'P 1'
#
loop_
_entity.id
_entity.type
_entity.pdbx_description
1 polymer ?
#
loop_
_entity_poly.entity_id
_entity_poly.type
_entity_poly.pdbx_seq_one_letter_code
_entity_poly.pdbx_strand_id
1 'polypeptide(L)'
;MFVRAAMPTLGRVAPVAVASSLTLATCAQTEGESSTKALYAVALGAGAAAAGALYASSTRCASIEDRIGALEVKAAQKESSAFVFVKPHAVTDPVKALVKEKLCAAGVSVVSEGDIPGPVIDEKMYIDNHYGAIAEKAVVLKPAQLSPSSKAIAEFEKTFGIAWSDALAKGLVFNARDACAKLGIDGDDLDKKWSTLKRGVTLIKFGGGFYCGRVDGLFVINGFYMSMRGKFTKPDASIHYYLVEWPTASLSWEDFRGKVLGGTNPHEAAPGSLRKLIADDWKKLGLSAVPDTGDNGVHASASPFEALAERMNWTGAALDADTYGKGLLAAGVPAKTIANWTSDPVVNLPGGAKGSLFDALEDLDSNECLAKAVSLAKLNPPK
;
A
#
# COMPACT_ATOMS: atom_id res chain seq x y z
N MET A 1 -39.99 -5.05 -9.94
CA MET A 1 -40.40 -3.79 -10.59
C MET A 1 -39.81 -2.65 -9.79
N PHE A 2 -38.59 -2.22 -10.11
CA PHE A 2 -38.01 -0.91 -9.79
C PHE A 2 -36.72 -0.76 -10.61
N VAL A 3 -36.57 0.43 -11.15
CA VAL A 3 -35.81 0.81 -12.35
C VAL A 3 -34.32 0.94 -12.04
N ARG A 4 -33.47 0.27 -12.84
CA ARG A 4 -32.03 0.57 -12.94
C ARG A 4 -31.86 1.90 -13.67
N ALA A 5 -31.45 2.94 -12.96
CA ALA A 5 -30.97 4.18 -13.57
C ALA A 5 -29.60 3.92 -14.23
N ALA A 6 -29.52 4.10 -15.54
CA ALA A 6 -28.28 4.08 -16.30
C ALA A 6 -27.52 5.41 -16.06
N MET A 7 -26.27 5.33 -15.61
CA MET A 7 -25.36 6.47 -15.60
C MET A 7 -24.93 6.78 -17.05
N PRO A 8 -24.85 8.07 -17.45
CA PRO A 8 -24.37 8.45 -18.77
C PRO A 8 -22.85 8.25 -18.85
N THR A 9 -22.42 7.57 -19.90
CA THR A 9 -21.03 7.41 -20.32
C THR A 9 -20.40 8.78 -20.59
N LEU A 10 -19.39 9.16 -19.82
CA LEU A 10 -18.46 10.24 -20.16
C LEU A 10 -17.72 9.84 -21.44
N GLY A 11 -18.14 10.43 -22.57
CA GLY A 11 -17.42 10.31 -23.83
C GLY A 11 -16.01 10.87 -23.68
N ARG A 12 -15.02 10.03 -24.00
CA ARG A 12 -13.63 10.46 -24.18
C ARG A 12 -13.60 11.60 -25.19
N VAL A 13 -13.14 12.78 -24.75
CA VAL A 13 -12.73 13.84 -25.67
C VAL A 13 -11.46 13.34 -26.36
N ALA A 14 -11.57 12.95 -27.62
CA ALA A 14 -10.42 12.66 -28.46
C ALA A 14 -9.57 13.93 -28.61
N PRO A 15 -8.24 13.85 -28.62
CA PRO A 15 -7.43 15.01 -28.94
C PRO A 15 -7.75 15.42 -30.38
N VAL A 16 -8.28 16.63 -30.56
CA VAL A 16 -8.41 17.23 -31.88
C VAL A 16 -6.99 17.51 -32.37
N ALA A 17 -6.45 16.59 -33.17
CA ALA A 17 -5.30 16.87 -34.00
C ALA A 17 -5.74 17.95 -35.00
N VAL A 18 -5.34 19.20 -34.75
CA VAL A 18 -5.46 20.26 -35.75
C VAL A 18 -4.42 19.95 -36.82
N ALA A 19 -4.84 19.20 -37.84
CA ALA A 19 -4.05 19.04 -39.05
C ALA A 19 -3.93 20.41 -39.73
N SER A 20 -2.73 21.00 -39.69
CA SER A 20 -2.36 22.14 -40.51
C SER A 20 -2.29 21.70 -41.98
N SER A 21 -3.44 21.58 -42.63
CA SER A 21 -3.53 21.34 -44.06
C SER A 21 -3.48 22.68 -44.79
N LEU A 22 -2.28 23.17 -45.08
CA LEU A 22 -2.09 24.27 -46.04
C LEU A 22 -2.25 23.69 -47.45
N THR A 23 -3.49 23.58 -47.93
CA THR A 23 -3.75 23.10 -49.29
C THR A 23 -3.38 24.20 -50.29
N LEU A 24 -2.18 24.11 -50.88
CA LEU A 24 -1.74 24.91 -52.02
C LEU A 24 -2.58 24.52 -53.25
N ALA A 25 -3.63 25.28 -53.53
CA ALA A 25 -4.31 25.25 -54.82
C ALA A 25 -3.55 26.14 -55.80
N THR A 26 -2.76 25.51 -56.67
CA THR A 26 -2.19 26.14 -57.87
C THR A 26 -3.28 26.31 -58.92
N CYS A 27 -3.61 27.55 -59.28
CA CYS A 27 -4.21 27.85 -60.59
C CYS A 27 -3.66 29.18 -61.10
N ALA A 28 -3.20 29.17 -62.35
CA ALA A 28 -2.36 30.19 -62.96
C ALA A 28 -3.16 31.31 -63.66
N GLN A 29 -2.58 32.53 -63.60
CA GLN A 29 -2.69 33.70 -64.51
C GLN A 29 -4.09 34.34 -64.66
N THR A 30 -4.33 35.65 -64.48
CA THR A 30 -3.65 36.85 -65.02
C THR A 30 -3.97 38.12 -64.19
N GLU A 31 -3.08 39.11 -64.27
CA GLU A 31 -3.24 40.56 -63.99
C GLU A 31 -3.83 41.04 -62.63
N GLY A 32 -2.94 41.48 -61.72
CA GLY A 32 -3.33 42.19 -60.49
C GLY A 32 -2.26 42.14 -59.39
N GLU A 33 -1.04 42.59 -59.67
CA GLU A 33 0.17 42.25 -58.88
C GLU A 33 0.29 42.85 -57.45
N SER A 34 -0.64 43.73 -57.03
CA SER A 34 -0.56 44.42 -55.72
C SER A 34 -1.54 43.87 -54.67
N SER A 35 -2.76 43.48 -55.07
CA SER A 35 -3.82 43.03 -54.15
C SER A 35 -3.60 41.61 -53.61
N THR A 36 -3.14 40.69 -54.45
CA THR A 36 -2.98 39.27 -54.10
C THR A 36 -1.80 39.04 -53.16
N LYS A 37 -0.71 39.81 -53.28
CA LYS A 37 0.44 39.77 -52.35
C LYS A 37 0.05 40.28 -50.96
N ALA A 38 -0.81 41.29 -50.87
CA ALA A 38 -1.32 41.81 -49.60
C ALA A 38 -2.23 40.80 -48.89
N LEU A 39 -3.16 40.15 -49.61
CA LEU A 39 -4.02 39.10 -49.07
C LEU A 39 -3.23 37.86 -48.59
N TYR A 40 -2.20 37.45 -49.33
CA TYR A 40 -1.30 36.36 -48.91
C TYR A 40 -0.48 36.72 -47.67
N ALA A 41 0.03 37.96 -47.58
CA ALA A 41 0.76 38.43 -46.41
C ALA A 41 -0.13 38.50 -45.16
N VAL A 42 -1.38 38.93 -45.30
CA VAL A 42 -2.37 38.96 -44.21
C VAL A 42 -2.74 37.55 -43.75
N ALA A 43 -2.95 36.60 -44.67
CA ALA A 43 -3.25 35.20 -44.33
C ALA A 43 -2.07 34.51 -43.62
N LEU A 44 -0.84 34.72 -44.08
CA LEU A 44 0.38 34.21 -43.42
C LEU A 44 0.59 34.86 -42.05
N GLY A 45 0.36 36.16 -41.92
CA GLY A 45 0.45 36.89 -40.65
C GLY A 45 -0.57 36.41 -39.62
N ALA A 46 -1.82 36.16 -40.04
CA ALA A 46 -2.86 35.61 -39.18
C ALA A 46 -2.55 34.16 -38.75
N GLY A 47 -2.03 33.33 -39.66
CA GLY A 47 -1.58 31.97 -39.35
C GLY A 47 -0.43 31.92 -38.35
N ALA A 48 0.57 32.79 -38.52
CA ALA A 48 1.70 32.91 -37.59
C ALA A 48 1.27 33.43 -36.20
N ALA A 49 0.34 34.39 -36.15
CA ALA A 49 -0.21 34.90 -34.90
C ALA A 49 -1.03 33.83 -34.14
N ALA A 50 -1.84 33.04 -34.86
CA ALA A 50 -2.60 31.93 -34.28
C ALA A 50 -1.68 30.81 -33.76
N ALA A 51 -0.64 30.45 -34.51
CA ALA A 51 0.37 29.49 -34.07
C ALA A 51 1.15 30.00 -32.84
N GLY A 52 1.52 31.28 -32.83
CA GLY A 52 2.16 31.93 -31.67
C GLY A 52 1.28 31.96 -30.43
N ALA A 53 -0.02 32.24 -30.58
CA ALA A 53 -0.99 32.22 -29.48
C ALA A 53 -1.22 30.80 -28.92
N LEU A 54 -1.30 29.78 -29.80
CA LEU A 54 -1.41 28.38 -29.38
C LEU A 54 -0.14 27.90 -28.67
N TYR A 55 1.04 28.26 -29.17
CA TYR A 55 2.31 27.96 -28.52
C TYR A 55 2.44 28.67 -27.16
N ALA A 56 2.09 29.96 -27.08
CA ALA A 56 2.08 30.72 -25.84
C ALA A 56 1.06 30.18 -24.82
N SER A 57 -0.09 29.70 -25.29
CA SER A 57 -1.09 29.02 -24.44
C SER A 57 -0.59 27.68 -23.94
N SER A 58 0.02 26.87 -24.81
CA SER A 58 0.60 25.56 -24.47
C SER A 58 1.73 25.69 -23.44
N THR A 59 2.69 26.59 -23.69
CA THR A 59 3.79 26.88 -22.75
C THR A 59 3.29 27.44 -21.41
N ARG A 60 2.24 28.25 -21.41
CA ARG A 60 1.61 28.75 -20.19
C ARG A 60 0.90 27.63 -19.41
N CYS A 61 0.18 26.73 -20.09
CA CYS A 61 -0.42 25.56 -19.46
C CYS A 61 0.65 24.65 -18.84
N ALA A 62 1.71 24.32 -19.58
CA ALA A 62 2.85 23.57 -19.04
C ALA A 62 3.46 24.25 -17.80
N SER A 63 3.61 25.58 -17.82
CA SER A 63 4.12 26.32 -16.66
C SER A 63 3.19 26.31 -15.44
N ILE A 64 1.86 26.15 -15.65
CA ILE A 64 0.89 26.01 -14.56
C ILE A 64 0.93 24.59 -14.01
N GLU A 65 0.99 23.58 -14.87
CA GLU A 65 1.12 22.17 -14.48
C GLU A 65 2.40 21.94 -13.67
N ASP A 66 3.54 22.49 -14.11
CA ASP A 66 4.81 22.42 -13.37
C ASP A 66 4.70 23.06 -11.98
N ARG A 67 4.01 24.20 -11.88
CA ARG A 67 3.80 24.90 -10.60
C ARG A 67 2.85 24.13 -9.67
N ILE A 68 1.80 23.52 -10.22
CA ILE A 68 0.90 22.65 -9.45
C ILE A 68 1.67 21.44 -8.93
N GLY A 69 2.42 20.75 -9.79
CA GLY A 69 3.25 19.61 -9.40
C GLY A 69 4.27 19.98 -8.30
N ALA A 70 4.92 21.14 -8.42
CA ALA A 70 5.83 21.63 -7.38
C ALA A 70 5.12 21.88 -6.03
N LEU A 71 3.87 22.35 -6.05
CA LEU A 71 3.06 22.53 -4.85
C LEU A 71 2.60 21.19 -4.26
N GLU A 72 2.25 20.20 -5.08
CA GLU A 72 1.88 18.85 -4.64
C GLU A 72 3.06 18.14 -3.95
N VAL A 73 4.26 18.21 -4.54
CA VAL A 73 5.50 17.72 -3.91
C VAL A 73 5.73 18.41 -2.57
N LYS A 74 5.61 19.74 -2.54
CA LYS A 74 5.82 20.52 -1.32
C LYS A 74 4.78 20.21 -0.23
N ALA A 75 3.53 19.93 -0.60
CA ALA A 75 2.49 19.53 0.34
C ALA A 75 2.82 18.17 0.95
N ALA A 76 3.18 17.18 0.12
CA ALA A 76 3.60 15.85 0.57
C ALA A 76 4.81 15.88 1.51
N GLN A 77 5.72 16.85 1.35
CA GLN A 77 6.91 17.01 2.21
C GLN A 77 6.65 17.71 3.55
N LYS A 78 5.54 18.45 3.68
CA LYS A 78 5.27 19.33 4.83
C LYS A 78 4.30 18.75 5.84
N GLU A 79 3.43 17.86 5.38
CA GLU A 79 2.40 17.22 6.19
C GLU A 79 2.67 15.72 6.20
N SER A 80 2.78 15.14 7.39
CA SER A 80 2.73 13.70 7.60
C SER A 80 1.28 13.28 7.77
N SER A 81 0.92 12.14 7.19
CA SER A 81 -0.39 11.53 7.36
C SER A 81 -0.25 10.03 7.55
N ALA A 82 -0.87 9.47 8.60
CA ALA A 82 -0.79 8.05 8.94
C ALA A 82 -2.18 7.42 9.08
N PHE A 83 -2.23 6.10 8.86
CA PHE A 83 -3.34 5.24 9.23
C PHE A 83 -3.01 4.57 10.56
N VAL A 84 -3.79 4.86 11.60
CA VAL A 84 -3.66 4.29 12.94
C VAL A 84 -4.91 3.47 13.21
N PHE A 85 -4.81 2.33 13.88
CA PHE A 85 -6.01 1.66 14.37
C PHE A 85 -5.81 0.92 15.68
N VAL A 86 -6.89 0.85 16.46
CA VAL A 86 -7.01 -0.04 17.62
C VAL A 86 -7.30 -1.44 17.13
N LYS A 87 -6.46 -2.40 17.54
CA LYS A 87 -6.60 -3.82 17.18
C LYS A 87 -7.83 -4.44 17.85
N PRO A 88 -8.43 -5.50 17.26
CA PRO A 88 -9.69 -6.07 17.73
C PRO A 88 -9.75 -6.41 19.23
N HIS A 89 -8.67 -6.96 19.80
CA HIS A 89 -8.62 -7.31 21.22
C HIS A 89 -8.69 -6.10 22.18
N ALA A 90 -8.46 -4.88 21.67
CA ALA A 90 -8.38 -3.65 22.46
C ALA A 90 -9.44 -2.61 22.07
N VAL A 91 -10.41 -2.94 21.21
CA VAL A 91 -11.47 -1.99 20.81
C VAL A 91 -12.45 -1.82 21.97
N THR A 92 -12.14 -0.88 22.85
CA THR A 92 -12.98 -0.43 23.96
C THR A 92 -13.03 1.10 23.96
N ASP A 93 -14.12 1.69 24.47
CA ASP A 93 -14.22 3.16 24.55
C ASP A 93 -13.08 3.80 25.37
N PRO A 94 -12.61 3.22 26.51
CA PRO A 94 -11.43 3.71 27.21
C PRO A 94 -10.15 3.71 26.36
N VAL A 95 -9.89 2.67 25.56
CA VAL A 95 -8.72 2.65 24.68
C VAL A 95 -8.86 3.69 23.57
N LYS A 96 -10.05 3.82 22.97
CA LYS A 96 -10.29 4.84 21.94
C LYS A 96 -10.02 6.24 22.47
N ALA A 97 -10.52 6.55 23.67
CA ALA A 97 -10.29 7.82 24.35
C ALA A 97 -8.79 8.06 24.63
N LEU A 98 -8.08 7.04 25.14
CA LEU A 98 -6.64 7.10 25.40
C LEU A 98 -5.84 7.37 24.12
N VAL A 99 -6.16 6.68 23.03
CA VAL A 99 -5.50 6.88 21.73
C VAL A 99 -5.66 8.30 21.23
N LYS A 100 -6.89 8.81 21.24
CA LYS A 100 -7.19 10.18 20.81
C LYS A 100 -6.50 11.23 21.68
N GLU A 101 -6.49 11.03 23.00
CA GLU A 101 -5.77 11.90 23.94
C GLU A 101 -4.27 11.94 23.63
N LYS A 102 -3.61 10.79 23.46
CA LYS A 102 -2.16 10.75 23.22
C LYS A 102 -1.76 11.29 21.86
N LEU A 103 -2.54 11.03 20.81
CA LEU A 103 -2.32 11.65 19.50
C LEU A 103 -2.40 13.17 19.62
N CYS A 104 -3.46 13.69 20.24
CA CYS A 104 -3.64 15.13 20.42
C CYS A 104 -2.51 15.76 21.26
N ALA A 105 -2.10 15.11 22.36
CA ALA A 105 -1.01 15.57 23.20
C ALA A 105 0.35 15.60 22.48
N ALA A 106 0.53 14.76 21.45
CA ALA A 106 1.72 14.75 20.59
C ALA A 106 1.65 15.77 19.43
N GLY A 107 0.60 16.61 19.36
CA GLY A 107 0.38 17.54 18.25
C GLY A 107 -0.15 16.88 16.98
N VAL A 108 -0.64 15.64 17.08
CA VAL A 108 -1.20 14.88 15.97
C VAL A 108 -2.73 15.07 15.93
N SER A 109 -3.23 15.53 14.78
CA SER A 109 -4.66 15.79 14.57
C SER A 109 -5.36 14.57 13.99
N VAL A 110 -6.53 14.22 14.53
CA VAL A 110 -7.41 13.18 13.95
C VAL A 110 -8.32 13.85 12.91
N VAL A 111 -8.18 13.47 11.63
CA VAL A 111 -8.97 14.04 10.52
C VAL A 111 -10.21 13.21 10.19
N SER A 112 -10.17 11.91 10.48
CA SER A 112 -11.29 10.98 10.31
C SER A 112 -11.09 9.79 11.23
N GLU A 113 -12.17 9.23 11.77
CA GLU A 113 -12.13 8.01 12.57
C GLU A 113 -13.39 7.18 12.31
N GLY A 114 -13.33 5.87 12.55
CA GLY A 114 -14.47 4.99 12.31
C GLY A 114 -14.20 3.54 12.67
N ASP A 115 -15.28 2.76 12.77
CA ASP A 115 -15.21 1.32 13.00
C ASP A 115 -15.30 0.55 11.67
N ILE A 116 -14.45 -0.46 11.48
CA ILE A 116 -14.54 -1.41 10.36
C ILE A 116 -14.83 -2.80 10.93
N PRO A 117 -16.05 -3.35 10.73
CA PRO A 117 -16.41 -4.67 11.25
C PRO A 117 -15.65 -5.80 10.57
N GLY A 118 -15.38 -6.88 11.30
CA GLY A 118 -14.65 -8.05 10.81
C GLY A 118 -15.21 -8.69 9.54
N PRO A 119 -16.55 -8.81 9.37
CA PRO A 119 -17.12 -9.29 8.10
C PRO A 119 -16.74 -8.42 6.89
N VAL A 120 -16.59 -7.11 7.06
CA VAL A 120 -16.15 -6.21 5.98
C VAL A 120 -14.66 -6.42 5.69
N ILE A 121 -13.84 -6.58 6.74
CA ILE A 121 -12.41 -6.89 6.61
C ILE A 121 -12.22 -8.21 5.84
N ASP A 122 -13.05 -9.21 6.12
CA ASP A 122 -13.04 -10.51 5.44
C ASP A 122 -13.41 -10.39 3.96
N GLU A 123 -14.56 -9.79 3.66
CA GLU A 123 -15.09 -9.66 2.30
C GLU A 123 -14.14 -8.86 1.40
N LYS A 124 -13.59 -7.76 1.91
CA LYS A 124 -12.69 -6.88 1.17
C LYS A 124 -11.23 -7.30 1.23
N MET A 125 -10.91 -8.35 1.98
CA MET A 125 -9.55 -8.84 2.17
C MET A 125 -8.59 -7.77 2.73
N TYR A 126 -9.08 -6.82 3.52
CA TYR A 126 -8.27 -5.67 3.96
C TYR A 126 -7.06 -6.09 4.77
N ILE A 127 -7.22 -7.04 5.70
CA ILE A 127 -6.10 -7.54 6.51
C ILE A 127 -5.14 -8.41 5.69
N ASP A 128 -5.65 -9.10 4.66
CA ASP A 128 -4.83 -9.90 3.75
C ASP A 128 -3.94 -8.99 2.90
N ASN A 129 -4.51 -7.93 2.31
CA ASN A 129 -3.76 -6.93 1.56
C ASN A 129 -2.74 -6.20 2.45
N HIS A 130 -3.10 -5.89 3.69
CA HIS A 130 -2.22 -5.24 4.66
C HIS A 130 -0.99 -6.10 5.04
N TYR A 131 -1.16 -7.42 5.21
CA TYR A 131 -0.04 -8.35 5.43
C TYR A 131 0.65 -8.82 4.14
N GLY A 132 0.17 -8.36 2.98
CA GLY A 132 0.78 -8.52 1.66
C GLY A 132 1.28 -9.93 1.38
N ALA A 133 2.58 -10.05 1.14
CA ALA A 133 3.24 -11.27 0.69
C ALA A 133 3.06 -12.49 1.62
N ILE A 134 2.82 -12.30 2.92
CA ILE A 134 2.56 -13.40 3.87
C ILE A 134 1.16 -13.97 3.64
N ALA A 135 0.17 -13.08 3.56
CA ALA A 135 -1.23 -13.42 3.34
C ALA A 135 -1.44 -14.03 1.96
N GLU A 136 -0.82 -13.44 0.93
CA GLU A 136 -0.91 -13.89 -0.45
C GLU A 136 -0.52 -15.38 -0.55
N LYS A 137 0.57 -15.80 0.12
CA LYS A 137 1.03 -17.20 0.14
C LYS A 137 0.16 -18.12 1.01
N ALA A 138 -0.49 -17.57 2.04
CA ALA A 138 -1.31 -18.33 2.97
C ALA A 138 -2.76 -18.52 2.49
N VAL A 139 -3.27 -17.59 1.66
CA VAL A 139 -4.70 -17.46 1.35
C VAL A 139 -4.99 -17.47 -0.15
N VAL A 140 -4.14 -16.83 -0.97
CA VAL A 140 -4.44 -16.53 -2.37
C VAL A 140 -3.77 -17.52 -3.33
N LEU A 141 -2.45 -17.66 -3.24
CA LEU A 141 -1.66 -18.48 -4.16
C LEU A 141 -1.95 -19.96 -3.95
N LYS A 142 -2.18 -20.66 -5.06
CA LYS A 142 -2.27 -22.11 -5.07
C LYS A 142 -0.88 -22.75 -5.01
N PRO A 143 -0.77 -24.00 -4.56
CA PRO A 143 0.52 -24.68 -4.36
C PRO A 143 1.47 -24.60 -5.57
N ALA A 144 0.94 -24.74 -6.79
CA ALA A 144 1.72 -24.68 -8.03
C ALA A 144 2.22 -23.27 -8.40
N GLN A 145 1.65 -22.21 -7.80
CA GLN A 145 2.05 -20.82 -8.01
C GLN A 145 3.12 -20.36 -7.00
N LEU A 146 3.40 -21.18 -5.98
CA LEU A 146 4.44 -20.91 -5.01
C LEU A 146 5.81 -21.14 -5.65
N SER A 147 6.69 -20.13 -5.51
CA SER A 147 8.04 -20.16 -6.08
C SER A 147 9.11 -20.13 -4.97
N PRO A 148 9.29 -21.21 -4.17
CA PRO A 148 10.42 -21.29 -3.24
C PRO A 148 11.75 -21.28 -4.02
N SER A 149 12.78 -20.69 -3.42
CA SER A 149 14.13 -20.68 -4.03
C SER A 149 14.71 -22.09 -4.16
N SER A 150 15.69 -22.29 -5.04
CA SER A 150 16.38 -23.58 -5.18
C SER A 150 16.99 -24.06 -3.85
N LYS A 151 17.49 -23.13 -3.03
CA LYS A 151 17.99 -23.42 -1.68
C LYS A 151 16.87 -23.93 -0.76
N ALA A 152 15.70 -23.31 -0.81
CA ALA A 152 14.53 -23.71 -0.03
C ALA A 152 13.99 -25.09 -0.47
N ILE A 153 13.99 -25.37 -1.77
CA ILE A 153 13.61 -26.68 -2.33
C ILE A 153 14.56 -27.78 -1.84
N ALA A 154 15.88 -27.53 -1.89
CA ALA A 154 16.87 -28.49 -1.40
C ALA A 154 16.71 -28.77 0.11
N GLU A 155 16.46 -27.73 0.92
CA GLU A 155 16.22 -27.89 2.35
C GLU A 155 14.90 -28.63 2.65
N PHE A 156 13.85 -28.39 1.86
CA PHE A 156 12.59 -29.13 1.94
C PHE A 156 12.81 -30.62 1.74
N GLU A 157 13.51 -31.00 0.67
CA GLU A 157 13.77 -32.40 0.35
C GLU A 157 14.63 -33.06 1.42
N LYS A 158 15.69 -32.39 1.87
CA LYS A 158 16.54 -32.87 2.96
C LYS A 158 15.76 -33.09 4.27
N THR A 159 14.85 -32.18 4.60
CA THR A 159 14.09 -32.22 5.87
C THR A 159 12.98 -33.26 5.84
N PHE A 160 12.26 -33.35 4.72
CA PHE A 160 11.04 -34.16 4.63
C PHE A 160 11.20 -35.46 3.85
N GLY A 161 12.34 -35.68 3.20
CA GLY A 161 12.64 -36.90 2.45
C GLY A 161 11.83 -37.05 1.17
N ILE A 162 11.32 -35.95 0.61
CA ILE A 162 10.54 -35.93 -0.63
C ILE A 162 10.86 -34.67 -1.44
N ALA A 163 11.05 -34.83 -2.74
CA ALA A 163 11.25 -33.69 -3.63
C ALA A 163 10.01 -32.79 -3.65
N TRP A 164 10.21 -31.46 -3.75
CA TRP A 164 9.11 -30.50 -3.81
C TRP A 164 8.13 -30.77 -4.96
N SER A 165 8.65 -31.11 -6.14
CA SER A 165 7.85 -31.50 -7.31
C SER A 165 6.97 -32.71 -7.04
N ASP A 166 7.48 -33.69 -6.30
CA ASP A 166 6.75 -34.92 -5.98
C ASP A 166 5.67 -34.66 -4.93
N ALA A 167 5.95 -33.80 -3.95
CA ALA A 167 4.96 -33.36 -2.98
C ALA A 167 3.79 -32.61 -3.66
N LEU A 168 4.08 -31.77 -4.65
CA LEU A 168 3.08 -31.11 -5.49
C LEU A 168 2.30 -32.13 -6.33
N ALA A 169 2.99 -33.04 -7.03
CA ALA A 169 2.36 -34.05 -7.89
C ALA A 169 1.46 -35.01 -7.09
N LYS A 170 1.82 -35.32 -5.84
CA LYS A 170 1.01 -36.12 -4.90
C LYS A 170 -0.11 -35.32 -4.22
N GLY A 171 -0.23 -34.02 -4.48
CA GLY A 171 -1.26 -33.16 -3.87
C GLY A 171 -1.12 -33.02 -2.36
N LEU A 172 0.12 -32.97 -1.84
CA LEU A 172 0.40 -32.88 -0.41
C LEU A 172 0.65 -31.44 0.08
N VAL A 173 0.85 -30.50 -0.84
CA VAL A 173 1.17 -29.11 -0.51
C VAL A 173 -0.10 -28.27 -0.54
N PHE A 174 -0.30 -27.45 0.48
CA PHE A 174 -1.46 -26.56 0.62
C PHE A 174 -1.03 -25.21 1.18
N ASN A 175 -1.70 -24.14 0.75
CA ASN A 175 -1.67 -22.90 1.53
C ASN A 175 -2.51 -23.08 2.81
N ALA A 176 -2.39 -22.16 3.78
CA ALA A 176 -3.08 -22.30 5.07
C ALA A 176 -4.62 -22.37 4.93
N ARG A 177 -5.22 -21.56 4.05
CA ARG A 177 -6.67 -21.56 3.81
C ARG A 177 -7.16 -22.90 3.26
N ASP A 178 -6.50 -23.41 2.22
CA ASP A 178 -6.86 -24.68 1.58
C ASP A 178 -6.56 -25.87 2.51
N ALA A 179 -5.53 -25.77 3.36
CA ALA A 179 -5.24 -26.77 4.38
C ALA A 179 -6.36 -26.85 5.44
N CYS A 180 -6.86 -25.72 5.93
CA CYS A 180 -8.03 -25.67 6.82
C CYS A 180 -9.22 -26.39 6.19
N ALA A 181 -9.55 -26.06 4.94
CA ALA A 181 -10.64 -26.70 4.20
C ALA A 181 -10.42 -28.21 3.99
N LYS A 182 -9.19 -28.62 3.68
CA LYS A 182 -8.83 -30.03 3.45
C LYS A 182 -8.93 -30.88 4.73
N LEU A 183 -8.54 -30.31 5.86
CA LEU A 183 -8.53 -30.98 7.16
C LEU A 183 -9.87 -30.86 7.90
N GLY A 184 -10.77 -29.97 7.46
CA GLY A 184 -12.04 -29.71 8.14
C GLY A 184 -11.86 -29.01 9.49
N ILE A 185 -10.84 -28.16 9.60
CA ILE A 185 -10.50 -27.41 10.82
C ILE A 185 -10.51 -25.91 10.56
N ASP A 186 -10.63 -25.10 11.60
CA ASP A 186 -10.48 -23.65 11.51
C ASP A 186 -9.02 -23.19 11.66
N GLY A 187 -8.80 -21.88 11.58
CA GLY A 187 -7.48 -21.29 11.72
C GLY A 187 -6.85 -21.45 13.10
N ASP A 188 -7.66 -21.46 14.16
CA ASP A 188 -7.19 -21.60 15.54
C ASP A 188 -6.74 -23.04 15.79
N ASP A 189 -7.47 -24.03 15.26
CA ASP A 189 -7.10 -25.44 15.31
C ASP A 189 -5.87 -25.77 14.45
N LEU A 190 -5.73 -25.15 13.27
CA LEU A 190 -4.51 -25.28 12.47
C LEU A 190 -3.31 -24.69 13.22
N ASP A 191 -3.47 -23.52 13.85
CA ASP A 191 -2.40 -22.87 14.60
C ASP A 191 -1.99 -23.67 15.85
N LYS A 192 -2.94 -24.28 16.57
CA LYS A 192 -2.62 -25.22 17.68
C LYS A 192 -1.72 -26.37 17.23
N LYS A 193 -1.90 -26.88 16.01
CA LYS A 193 -1.00 -27.91 15.44
C LYS A 193 0.33 -27.28 15.01
N TRP A 194 0.28 -26.14 14.34
CA TRP A 194 1.43 -25.40 13.84
C TRP A 194 2.41 -24.98 14.95
N SER A 195 1.90 -24.52 16.10
CA SER A 195 2.70 -24.04 17.22
C SER A 195 3.53 -25.14 17.88
N THR A 196 3.21 -26.41 17.64
CA THR A 196 3.99 -27.56 18.13
C THR A 196 5.16 -27.93 17.22
N LEU A 197 5.21 -27.36 16.01
CA LEU A 197 6.22 -27.72 15.02
C LEU A 197 7.61 -27.22 15.43
N LYS A 198 8.63 -28.02 15.12
CA LYS A 198 10.02 -27.74 15.47
C LYS A 198 10.78 -27.27 14.24
N ARG A 199 11.41 -26.09 14.33
CA ARG A 199 12.23 -25.53 13.26
C ARG A 199 13.36 -26.48 12.86
N GLY A 200 13.56 -26.65 11.55
CA GLY A 200 14.54 -27.57 10.98
C GLY A 200 14.15 -29.06 11.04
N VAL A 201 12.96 -29.38 11.57
CA VAL A 201 12.49 -30.76 11.69
C VAL A 201 11.11 -30.92 11.06
N THR A 202 10.10 -30.25 11.60
CA THR A 202 8.73 -30.26 11.07
C THR A 202 8.27 -28.90 10.56
N LEU A 203 9.15 -27.90 10.61
CA LEU A 203 8.93 -26.54 10.11
C LEU A 203 10.21 -26.01 9.48
N ILE A 204 10.12 -25.48 8.27
CA ILE A 204 11.25 -24.86 7.56
C ILE A 204 10.90 -23.44 7.11
N LYS A 205 11.91 -22.56 7.11
CA LYS A 205 11.81 -21.18 6.62
C LYS A 205 12.37 -21.10 5.22
N PHE A 206 11.51 -20.87 4.23
CA PHE A 206 11.90 -20.65 2.84
C PHE A 206 12.45 -19.25 2.60
N GLY A 207 11.96 -18.27 3.35
CA GLY A 207 12.37 -16.86 3.25
C GLY A 207 11.67 -15.99 4.29
N GLY A 208 11.82 -14.67 4.17
CA GLY A 208 11.02 -13.72 4.96
C GLY A 208 9.53 -13.97 4.72
N GLY A 209 8.75 -14.17 5.79
CA GLY A 209 7.32 -14.39 5.68
C GLY A 209 6.88 -15.66 4.93
N PHE A 210 7.79 -16.60 4.62
CA PHE A 210 7.48 -17.80 3.83
C PHE A 210 7.99 -19.05 4.55
N TYR A 211 7.05 -19.82 5.11
CA TYR A 211 7.30 -20.99 5.95
C TYR A 211 6.51 -22.19 5.45
N CYS A 212 7.10 -23.38 5.56
CA CYS A 212 6.45 -24.65 5.25
C CYS A 212 6.51 -25.56 6.47
N GLY A 213 5.36 -25.99 6.97
CA GLY A 213 5.22 -26.87 8.12
C GLY A 213 4.53 -28.18 7.75
N ARG A 214 4.90 -29.29 8.40
CA ARG A 214 4.23 -30.59 8.21
C ARG A 214 3.13 -30.76 9.25
N VAL A 215 1.87 -30.75 8.81
CA VAL A 215 0.67 -30.90 9.67
C VAL A 215 -0.19 -32.03 9.12
N ASP A 216 -0.45 -33.07 9.93
CA ASP A 216 -1.29 -34.23 9.57
C ASP A 216 -0.98 -34.86 8.20
N GLY A 217 0.31 -34.94 7.86
CA GLY A 217 0.76 -35.51 6.58
C GLY A 217 0.72 -34.54 5.39
N LEU A 218 0.25 -33.30 5.59
CA LEU A 218 0.28 -32.22 4.60
C LEU A 218 1.47 -31.30 4.81
N PHE A 219 1.93 -30.66 3.74
CA PHE A 219 2.88 -29.55 3.77
C PHE A 219 2.10 -28.24 3.66
N VAL A 220 1.95 -27.55 4.78
CA VAL A 220 1.15 -26.34 4.92
C VAL A 220 2.05 -25.12 4.85
N ILE A 221 1.67 -24.14 4.02
CA ILE A 221 2.37 -22.86 3.92
C ILE A 221 1.75 -21.85 4.87
N ASN A 222 2.60 -21.23 5.70
CA ASN A 222 2.23 -20.17 6.65
C ASN A 222 0.99 -20.52 7.51
N GLY A 223 0.94 -21.72 8.09
CA GLY A 223 -0.24 -22.23 8.80
C GLY A 223 -0.70 -21.38 9.99
N PHE A 224 0.19 -20.60 10.60
CA PHE A 224 -0.14 -19.61 11.63
C PHE A 224 -1.06 -18.48 11.15
N TYR A 225 -1.08 -18.19 9.85
CA TYR A 225 -1.71 -16.99 9.31
C TYR A 225 -3.23 -16.99 9.51
N MET A 226 -3.89 -18.15 9.46
CA MET A 226 -5.35 -18.22 9.55
C MET A 226 -5.87 -17.82 10.94
N SER A 227 -5.16 -18.20 12.02
CA SER A 227 -5.44 -17.73 13.38
C SER A 227 -5.23 -16.21 13.50
N MET A 228 -4.11 -15.69 12.98
CA MET A 228 -3.83 -14.25 12.98
C MET A 228 -4.89 -13.45 12.22
N ARG A 229 -5.28 -13.92 11.02
CA ARG A 229 -6.36 -13.35 10.21
C ARG A 229 -7.69 -13.38 10.95
N GLY A 230 -8.00 -14.50 11.60
CA GLY A 230 -9.24 -14.71 12.36
C GLY A 230 -9.49 -13.66 13.44
N LYS A 231 -8.44 -13.12 14.06
CA LYS A 231 -8.56 -12.01 15.04
C LYS A 231 -9.26 -10.79 14.47
N PHE A 232 -9.12 -10.54 13.16
CA PHE A 232 -9.68 -9.38 12.47
C PHE A 232 -10.98 -9.69 11.73
N THR A 233 -11.20 -10.95 11.33
CA THR A 233 -12.30 -11.30 10.40
C THR A 233 -13.48 -12.00 11.07
N LYS A 234 -13.40 -12.35 12.36
CA LYS A 234 -14.53 -12.93 13.10
C LYS A 234 -15.74 -11.96 13.13
N PRO A 235 -16.99 -12.46 13.19
CA PRO A 235 -18.19 -11.60 13.14
C PRO A 235 -18.28 -10.54 14.23
N ASP A 236 -17.71 -10.81 15.41
CA ASP A 236 -17.65 -9.92 16.57
C ASP A 236 -16.37 -9.08 16.63
N ALA A 237 -15.43 -9.29 15.72
CA ALA A 237 -14.23 -8.46 15.62
C ALA A 237 -14.53 -7.12 14.95
N SER A 238 -13.76 -6.10 15.31
CA SER A 238 -13.72 -4.82 14.61
C SER A 238 -12.34 -4.18 14.80
N ILE A 239 -11.99 -3.25 13.94
CA ILE A 239 -10.97 -2.26 14.26
C ILE A 239 -11.63 -0.90 14.41
N HIS A 240 -10.99 -0.01 15.19
CA HIS A 240 -11.32 1.41 15.18
C HIS A 240 -10.14 2.19 14.61
N TYR A 241 -10.29 2.78 13.44
CA TYR A 241 -9.21 3.51 12.76
C TYR A 241 -9.25 5.00 13.04
N TYR A 242 -8.09 5.63 12.89
CA TYR A 242 -7.88 7.07 12.84
C TYR A 242 -7.01 7.38 11.62
N LEU A 243 -7.51 8.26 10.76
CA LEU A 243 -6.65 9.00 9.84
C LEU A 243 -6.13 10.20 10.60
N VAL A 244 -4.81 10.34 10.62
CA VAL A 244 -4.15 11.37 11.41
C VAL A 244 -3.18 12.18 10.58
N GLU A 245 -3.01 13.45 10.93
CA GLU A 245 -2.10 14.38 10.24
C GLU A 245 -1.31 15.23 11.24
N TRP A 246 -0.08 15.57 10.89
CA TRP A 246 0.76 16.50 11.65
C TRP A 246 1.83 17.16 10.75
N PRO A 247 2.33 18.37 11.11
CA PRO A 247 3.44 18.98 10.39
C PRO A 247 4.73 18.17 10.53
N THR A 248 5.42 17.87 9.42
CA THR A 248 6.68 17.08 9.43
C THR A 248 7.76 17.71 10.31
N ALA A 249 7.76 19.03 10.45
CA ALA A 249 8.71 19.76 11.30
C ALA A 249 8.43 19.63 12.81
N SER A 250 7.27 19.12 13.21
CA SER A 250 6.86 19.04 14.62
C SER A 250 7.13 17.69 15.28
N LEU A 251 7.15 16.61 14.50
CA LEU A 251 7.31 15.24 14.97
C LEU A 251 7.83 14.38 13.81
N SER A 252 9.01 13.75 14.00
CA SER A 252 9.52 12.80 13.02
C SER A 252 8.73 11.50 13.03
N TRP A 253 8.79 10.75 11.95
CA TRP A 253 8.14 9.45 11.82
C TRP A 253 8.68 8.43 12.83
N GLU A 254 9.99 8.45 13.05
CA GLU A 254 10.67 7.65 14.08
C GLU A 254 10.11 7.96 15.48
N ASP A 255 9.94 9.24 15.83
CA ASP A 255 9.40 9.62 17.13
C ASP A 255 7.90 9.32 17.24
N PHE A 256 7.14 9.48 16.16
CA PHE A 256 5.74 9.07 16.10
C PHE A 256 5.59 7.56 16.39
N ARG A 257 6.42 6.70 15.79
CA ARG A 257 6.37 5.25 16.05
C ARG A 257 6.98 4.87 17.39
N GLY A 258 8.14 5.44 17.74
CA GLY A 258 8.90 5.05 18.93
C GLY A 258 8.36 5.64 20.22
N LYS A 259 8.03 6.93 20.24
CA LYS A 259 7.65 7.68 21.45
C LYS A 259 6.13 7.80 21.61
N VAL A 260 5.39 8.06 20.53
CA VAL A 260 3.92 8.20 20.60
C VAL A 260 3.26 6.83 20.61
N LEU A 261 3.53 5.99 19.60
CA LEU A 261 2.93 4.66 19.51
C LEU A 261 3.58 3.67 20.48
N GLY A 262 4.91 3.59 20.50
CA GLY A 262 5.70 2.66 21.33
C GLY A 262 6.20 1.45 20.56
N GLY A 263 7.27 0.82 21.06
CA GLY A 263 7.84 -0.40 20.48
C GLY A 263 6.84 -1.55 20.37
N THR A 264 7.06 -2.48 19.42
CA THR A 264 6.11 -3.56 19.10
C THR A 264 5.78 -4.45 20.29
N ASN A 265 6.77 -4.74 21.14
CA ASN A 265 6.58 -5.42 22.42
C ASN A 265 6.15 -4.40 23.49
N PRO A 266 4.90 -4.43 23.99
CA PRO A 266 4.41 -3.44 24.95
C PRO A 266 5.19 -3.40 26.27
N HIS A 267 5.82 -4.51 26.66
CA HIS A 267 6.62 -4.58 27.90
C HIS A 267 7.96 -3.84 27.80
N GLU A 268 8.47 -3.66 26.59
CA GLU A 268 9.72 -2.96 26.27
C GLU A 268 9.48 -1.59 25.64
N ALA A 269 8.21 -1.24 25.39
CA ALA A 269 7.84 0.04 24.81
C ALA A 269 8.17 1.21 25.75
N ALA A 270 8.52 2.36 25.17
CA ALA A 270 8.91 3.54 25.92
C ALA A 270 7.83 3.97 26.93
N PRO A 271 8.21 4.37 28.16
CA PRO A 271 7.25 4.89 29.15
C PRO A 271 6.42 6.04 28.58
N GLY A 272 5.11 5.99 28.78
CA GLY A 272 4.16 7.00 28.28
C GLY A 272 3.70 6.81 26.83
N SER A 273 4.30 5.88 26.07
CA SER A 273 3.81 5.51 24.73
C SER A 273 2.49 4.75 24.80
N LEU A 274 1.71 4.77 23.72
CA LEU A 274 0.39 4.15 23.66
C LEU A 274 0.41 2.66 24.00
N ARG A 275 1.31 1.89 23.39
CA ARG A 275 1.43 0.44 23.65
C ARG A 275 1.78 0.17 25.11
N LYS A 276 2.67 0.97 25.69
CA LYS A 276 3.06 0.85 27.09
C LYS A 276 1.89 1.16 28.03
N LEU A 277 1.17 2.25 27.80
CA LEU A 277 0.02 2.65 28.60
C LEU A 277 -1.13 1.64 28.51
N ILE A 278 -1.41 1.12 27.32
CA ILE A 278 -2.41 0.07 27.12
C ILE A 278 -2.02 -1.19 27.90
N ALA A 279 -0.74 -1.56 27.88
CA ALA A 279 -0.25 -2.73 28.62
C ALA A 279 -0.21 -2.54 30.13
N ASP A 280 0.09 -1.34 30.63
CA ASP A 280 0.14 -1.06 32.07
C ASP A 280 -1.27 -0.99 32.68
N ASP A 281 -2.24 -0.40 31.96
CA ASP A 281 -3.61 -0.19 32.44
C ASP A 281 -4.65 -1.13 31.81
N TRP A 282 -4.22 -2.23 31.18
CA TRP A 282 -5.08 -3.13 30.38
C TRP A 282 -6.41 -3.51 31.04
N LYS A 283 -6.41 -3.84 32.35
CA LYS A 283 -7.63 -4.17 33.11
C LYS A 283 -8.58 -2.98 33.22
N LYS A 284 -8.06 -1.79 33.50
CA LYS A 284 -8.86 -0.55 33.61
C LYS A 284 -9.41 -0.14 32.25
N LEU A 285 -8.66 -0.44 31.19
CA LEU A 285 -9.03 -0.20 29.80
C LEU A 285 -10.00 -1.27 29.25
N GLY A 286 -10.34 -2.30 30.03
CA GLY A 286 -11.33 -3.31 29.68
C GLY A 286 -10.82 -4.44 28.79
N LEU A 287 -9.50 -4.63 28.68
CA LEU A 287 -8.93 -5.77 27.95
C LEU A 287 -9.08 -7.07 28.77
N SER A 288 -9.22 -8.20 28.08
CA SER A 288 -9.37 -9.53 28.69
C SER A 288 -8.04 -10.17 29.10
N ALA A 289 -6.93 -9.74 28.50
CA ALA A 289 -5.59 -10.21 28.78
C ALA A 289 -4.59 -9.06 28.71
N VAL A 290 -3.42 -9.28 29.30
CA VAL A 290 -2.29 -8.36 29.15
C VAL A 290 -1.81 -8.37 27.68
N PRO A 291 -1.61 -7.20 27.05
CA PRO A 291 -1.06 -7.10 25.71
C PRO A 291 0.29 -7.81 25.55
N ASP A 292 0.49 -8.43 24.39
CA ASP A 292 1.76 -9.04 23.97
C ASP A 292 2.24 -8.46 22.63
N THR A 293 3.29 -9.01 22.03
CA THR A 293 3.85 -8.53 20.74
C THR A 293 2.83 -8.59 19.59
N GLY A 294 1.94 -9.58 19.56
CA GLY A 294 0.92 -9.73 18.52
C GLY A 294 -0.31 -8.87 18.80
N ASP A 295 -0.81 -8.97 20.03
CA ASP A 295 -1.94 -8.22 20.57
C ASP A 295 -1.45 -7.03 21.40
N ASN A 296 -0.78 -6.09 20.73
CA ASN A 296 -0.14 -4.91 21.33
C ASN A 296 -1.02 -3.64 21.37
N GLY A 297 -2.34 -3.79 21.36
CA GLY A 297 -3.29 -2.67 21.41
C GLY A 297 -3.49 -1.91 20.10
N VAL A 298 -2.42 -1.39 19.48
CA VAL A 298 -2.51 -0.44 18.36
C VAL A 298 -1.52 -0.69 17.24
N HIS A 299 -1.93 -0.32 16.03
CA HIS A 299 -1.14 -0.24 14.80
C HIS A 299 -0.97 1.21 14.35
N ALA A 300 0.16 1.53 13.74
CA ALA A 300 0.30 2.72 12.89
C ALA A 300 1.25 2.43 11.72
N SER A 301 1.03 3.15 10.62
CA SER A 301 1.86 3.12 9.42
C SER A 301 3.36 3.25 9.71
N ALA A 302 4.18 2.42 9.05
CA ALA A 302 5.63 2.37 9.29
C ALA A 302 6.45 3.39 8.48
N SER A 303 5.85 3.99 7.44
CA SER A 303 6.42 5.07 6.63
C SER A 303 5.30 5.88 5.93
N PRO A 304 5.62 7.06 5.36
CA PRO A 304 4.69 7.82 4.53
C PRO A 304 4.14 7.02 3.34
N PHE A 305 4.96 6.14 2.75
CA PHE A 305 4.52 5.29 1.64
C PHE A 305 3.56 4.20 2.10
N GLU A 306 3.87 3.50 3.19
CA GLU A 306 2.95 2.52 3.77
C GLU A 306 1.66 3.16 4.25
N ALA A 307 1.72 4.39 4.76
CA ALA A 307 0.53 5.14 5.13
C ALA A 307 -0.39 5.39 3.93
N LEU A 308 0.17 5.74 2.76
CA LEU A 308 -0.59 5.83 1.51
C LEU A 308 -1.19 4.47 1.15
N ALA A 309 -0.40 3.39 1.16
CA ALA A 309 -0.87 2.05 0.83
C ALA A 309 -2.02 1.60 1.75
N GLU A 310 -1.90 1.89 3.05
CA GLU A 310 -2.93 1.59 4.06
C GLU A 310 -4.19 2.42 3.85
N ARG A 311 -4.09 3.73 3.59
CA ARG A 311 -5.28 4.55 3.27
C ARG A 311 -5.99 4.05 2.03
N MET A 312 -5.25 3.73 0.97
CA MET A 312 -5.82 3.15 -0.26
C MET A 312 -6.55 1.83 0.04
N ASN A 313 -5.96 0.95 0.84
CA ASN A 313 -6.54 -0.34 1.19
C ASN A 313 -7.76 -0.21 2.11
N TRP A 314 -7.62 0.46 3.26
CA TRP A 314 -8.60 0.46 4.34
C TRP A 314 -9.76 1.43 4.15
N THR A 315 -9.56 2.54 3.44
CA THR A 315 -10.60 3.57 3.25
C THR A 315 -11.02 3.74 1.79
N GLY A 316 -10.33 3.08 0.85
CA GLY A 316 -10.59 3.25 -0.58
C GLY A 316 -10.12 4.59 -1.13
N ALA A 317 -9.22 5.29 -0.42
CA ALA A 317 -8.65 6.56 -0.88
C ALA A 317 -8.03 6.40 -2.28
N ALA A 318 -8.32 7.33 -3.18
CA ALA A 318 -7.74 7.34 -4.51
C ALA A 318 -6.31 7.91 -4.47
N LEU A 319 -5.40 7.27 -5.19
CA LEU A 319 -3.99 7.67 -5.28
C LEU A 319 -3.82 9.13 -5.71
N ASP A 320 -4.62 9.59 -6.66
CA ASP A 320 -4.60 10.94 -7.23
C ASP A 320 -5.42 11.96 -6.42
N ALA A 321 -6.07 11.53 -5.34
CA ALA A 321 -6.74 12.41 -4.38
C ALA A 321 -5.92 12.57 -3.08
N ASP A 322 -5.09 11.58 -2.74
CA ASP A 322 -4.23 11.58 -1.56
C ASP A 322 -3.07 12.58 -1.68
N THR A 323 -2.78 13.34 -0.60
CA THR A 323 -1.72 14.36 -0.58
C THR A 323 -0.34 13.78 -0.89
N TYR A 324 0.02 12.65 -0.27
CA TYR A 324 1.30 11.99 -0.51
C TYR A 324 1.33 11.28 -1.87
N GLY A 325 0.21 10.69 -2.26
CA GLY A 325 0.01 10.09 -3.59
C GLY A 325 0.22 11.09 -4.73
N LYS A 326 -0.39 12.27 -4.67
CA LYS A 326 -0.15 13.39 -5.60
C LYS A 326 1.32 13.80 -5.62
N GLY A 327 1.96 13.92 -4.46
CA GLY A 327 3.38 14.22 -4.36
C GLY A 327 4.27 13.22 -5.09
N LEU A 328 4.00 11.91 -4.96
CA LEU A 328 4.72 10.86 -5.69
C LEU A 328 4.52 10.96 -7.20
N LEU A 329 3.28 11.18 -7.65
CA LEU A 329 2.95 11.33 -9.07
C LEU A 329 3.64 12.57 -9.66
N ALA A 330 3.55 13.72 -8.99
CA ALA A 330 4.20 14.96 -9.37
C ALA A 330 5.74 14.85 -9.36
N ALA A 331 6.31 14.03 -8.47
CA ALA A 331 7.73 13.72 -8.44
C ALA A 331 8.17 12.73 -9.53
N GLY A 332 7.25 12.26 -10.38
CA GLY A 332 7.53 11.41 -11.54
C GLY A 332 7.53 9.91 -11.26
N VAL A 333 7.01 9.46 -10.11
CA VAL A 333 6.81 8.03 -9.85
C VAL A 333 5.53 7.57 -10.55
N PRO A 334 5.58 6.63 -11.52
CA PRO A 334 4.39 6.24 -12.28
C PRO A 334 3.32 5.58 -11.39
N ALA A 335 2.04 5.88 -11.62
CA ALA A 335 0.91 5.31 -10.88
C ALA A 335 0.93 3.77 -10.83
N LYS A 336 1.29 3.11 -11.94
CA LYS A 336 1.43 1.64 -12.00
C LYS A 336 2.54 1.13 -11.09
N THR A 337 3.64 1.87 -10.98
CA THR A 337 4.74 1.54 -10.06
C THR A 337 4.27 1.66 -8.62
N ILE A 338 3.59 2.76 -8.26
CA ILE A 338 3.04 2.98 -6.92
C ILE A 338 2.05 1.87 -6.54
N ALA A 339 1.13 1.53 -7.45
CA ALA A 339 0.17 0.45 -7.22
C ALA A 339 0.85 -0.90 -6.96
N ASN A 340 1.85 -1.26 -7.77
CA ASN A 340 2.62 -2.50 -7.56
C ASN A 340 3.43 -2.49 -6.27
N TRP A 341 3.83 -1.31 -5.81
CA TRP A 341 4.61 -1.12 -4.59
C TRP A 341 3.80 -1.31 -3.31
N THR A 342 2.47 -1.17 -3.37
CA THR A 342 1.58 -1.40 -2.21
C THR A 342 1.59 -2.84 -1.68
N SER A 343 2.11 -3.81 -2.43
CA SER A 343 2.24 -5.20 -2.01
C SER A 343 3.61 -5.57 -1.44
N ASP A 344 4.45 -4.57 -1.15
CA ASP A 344 5.83 -4.71 -0.70
C ASP A 344 6.70 -5.65 -1.59
N PRO A 345 6.91 -5.28 -2.87
CA PRO A 345 7.71 -6.09 -3.77
C PRO A 345 9.20 -6.05 -3.41
N VAL A 346 9.91 -7.11 -3.78
CA VAL A 346 11.37 -7.11 -3.76
C VAL A 346 11.90 -6.21 -4.88
N VAL A 347 12.60 -5.14 -4.51
CA VAL A 347 13.18 -4.15 -5.44
C VAL A 347 14.71 -4.21 -5.41
N ASN A 348 15.35 -3.73 -6.47
CA ASN A 348 16.77 -3.43 -6.45
C ASN A 348 17.01 -2.21 -5.55
N LEU A 349 18.01 -2.31 -4.69
CA LEU A 349 18.46 -1.27 -3.78
C LEU A 349 19.78 -0.66 -4.26
N PRO A 350 20.13 0.56 -3.82
CA PRO A 350 21.45 1.13 -4.07
C PRO A 350 22.57 0.15 -3.68
N GLY A 351 23.61 0.04 -4.51
CA GLY A 351 24.71 -0.92 -4.30
C GLY A 351 24.44 -2.34 -4.82
N GLY A 352 23.33 -2.57 -5.53
CA GLY A 352 23.05 -3.84 -6.23
C GLY A 352 22.44 -4.94 -5.37
N ALA A 353 22.16 -4.66 -4.09
CA ALA A 353 21.37 -5.53 -3.22
C ALA A 353 19.90 -5.56 -3.67
N LYS A 354 19.14 -6.54 -3.17
CA LYS A 354 17.69 -6.61 -3.31
C LYS A 354 17.05 -6.73 -1.95
N GLY A 355 15.89 -6.10 -1.76
CA GLY A 355 15.17 -6.12 -0.48
C GLY A 355 13.72 -5.70 -0.62
N SER A 356 12.99 -5.76 0.49
CA SER A 356 11.63 -5.23 0.62
C SER A 356 11.64 -3.73 0.33
N LEU A 357 10.58 -3.26 -0.32
CA LEU A 357 10.37 -1.83 -0.56
C LEU A 357 10.00 -1.13 0.75
N PHE A 358 9.13 -1.74 1.55
CA PHE A 358 8.68 -1.19 2.82
C PHE A 358 9.85 -1.07 3.79
N ASP A 359 10.67 -2.11 3.94
CA ASP A 359 11.92 -2.05 4.72
C ASP A 359 12.86 -0.92 4.22
N ALA A 360 12.87 -0.67 2.92
CA ALA A 360 13.69 0.40 2.35
C ALA A 360 13.11 1.80 2.63
N LEU A 361 11.82 1.95 2.93
CA LEU A 361 11.17 3.24 3.18
C LEU A 361 10.79 3.45 4.65
N GLU A 362 10.91 2.41 5.48
CA GLU A 362 10.59 2.39 6.89
C GLU A 362 11.30 3.51 7.66
N ASP A 363 10.58 4.13 8.61
CA ASP A 363 11.06 5.18 9.52
C ASP A 363 11.59 6.46 8.85
N LEU A 364 11.45 6.60 7.53
CA LEU A 364 11.79 7.83 6.83
C LEU A 364 10.69 8.88 6.99
N ASP A 365 11.08 10.11 7.25
CA ASP A 365 10.21 11.27 7.15
C ASP A 365 9.77 11.52 5.70
N SER A 366 8.68 12.27 5.51
CA SER A 366 8.02 12.43 4.20
C SER A 366 8.95 12.89 3.09
N ASN A 367 9.91 13.77 3.38
CA ASN A 367 10.84 14.28 2.38
C ASN A 367 11.86 13.22 1.95
N GLU A 368 12.50 12.55 2.90
CA GLU A 368 13.46 11.48 2.70
C GLU A 368 12.80 10.28 2.01
N CYS A 369 11.59 9.91 2.46
CA CYS A 369 10.80 8.83 1.87
C CYS A 369 10.47 9.13 0.41
N LEU A 370 10.03 10.34 0.09
CA LEU A 370 9.70 10.75 -1.29
C LEU A 370 10.95 10.73 -2.18
N ALA A 371 12.06 11.30 -1.71
CA ALA A 371 13.32 11.32 -2.45
C ALA A 371 13.84 9.89 -2.72
N LYS A 372 13.75 9.01 -1.72
CA LYS A 372 14.15 7.60 -1.86
C LYS A 372 13.23 6.84 -2.78
N ALA A 373 11.91 7.07 -2.73
CA ALA A 373 10.94 6.50 -3.66
C ALA A 373 11.26 6.88 -5.11
N VAL A 374 11.56 8.15 -5.39
CA VAL A 374 11.99 8.60 -6.73
C VAL A 374 13.27 7.90 -7.19
N SER A 375 14.25 7.74 -6.29
CA SER A 375 15.50 7.03 -6.59
C SER A 375 15.25 5.55 -6.92
N LEU A 376 14.44 4.87 -6.11
CA LEU A 376 14.08 3.47 -6.30
C LEU A 376 13.29 3.25 -7.59
N ALA A 377 12.42 4.18 -7.98
CA ALA A 377 11.66 4.11 -9.23
C ALA A 377 12.59 4.18 -10.46
N LYS A 378 13.64 5.00 -10.40
CA LYS A 378 14.67 5.07 -11.46
C LYS A 378 15.51 3.80 -11.54
N LEU A 379 15.83 3.20 -10.39
CA LEU A 379 16.60 1.95 -10.32
C LEU A 379 15.78 0.71 -10.71
N ASN A 380 14.45 0.81 -10.62
CA ASN A 380 13.51 -0.26 -10.91
C ASN A 380 12.49 0.20 -11.96
N PRO A 381 12.92 0.50 -13.20
CA PRO A 381 12.02 0.99 -14.23
C PRO A 381 10.90 -0.03 -14.50
N PRO A 382 9.68 0.43 -14.85
CA PRO A 382 8.58 -0.46 -15.20
C PRO A 382 9.01 -1.41 -16.31
N LYS A 383 8.72 -2.71 -16.14
CA LYS A 383 8.88 -3.70 -17.20
C LYS A 383 7.76 -3.60 -18.23
#